data_AF-A0A0F6YL52-F1
#
_entry.id   AF-A0A0F6YL52-F1
#
_cell.length_a   1.000
_cell.length_b   1.000
_cell.length_c   1.000
_cell.angle_alpha   90.00
_cell.angle_beta   90.00
_cell.angle_gamma   90.00
#
_symmetry.space_group_name_H-M   'P 1'
#
loop_
_entity.id
_entity.type
_entity.pdbx_description
1 polymer ?
#
loop_
_entity_poly.entity_id
_entity_poly.type
_entity_poly.pdbx_seq_one_letter_code
_entity_poly.pdbx_strand_id
1 'polypeptide(L)'
;MLGTSAGWVPAARAQERSSIETARAHMEQGQAYYLQGRFGEAAAEFEAAYEAEPFSAFLYNAAVAYENAGDLSRALDYFRSYLQRDPSASDRDAVEQRVARLTAELERRRAAAEAAPPPTEEGAPPAEGTPPAETAAPAVEAAPPPAALPEDFKSLVSVRTDPEGATISITQEGREVARGSSPFSYTLDQGRYHVRIEHPDFNVAEQDVTVEPGKVYVVIVNLSQGEFLGYLRVVSDVPGAQVFVDDREAGPRGRTPFEGPVPVGAHHVWIERAGYETVEQDVEVGVGEEREVRVELQRVAFGRVRVIGNVRGARVRVDGELVGTVPFEGQVPAGEHVLRVESDGMKAFEQRIAVARGQLTPVRVRLRPDVGRGGAWVASTFAVLLAGGGVALAFVAEDLRATLERERDAGTLATNDERLDHGLYYTIGADTAFGLALIVGAVGLYYLLYDPLPPSEGTVLEARDWALAPMVDPRTGTIGAAAGGRF
;
A
#
# COMPACT_ATOMS: atom_id res chain seq x y z
N MET A 1 16.35 6.99 6.54
CA MET A 1 17.10 5.88 7.16
C MET A 1 16.07 4.87 7.63
N LEU A 2 15.83 3.85 6.82
CA LEU A 2 14.93 2.74 7.15
C LEU A 2 15.70 1.81 8.10
N GLY A 3 15.26 1.75 9.36
CA GLY A 3 15.80 0.81 10.34
C GLY A 3 15.26 -0.58 10.06
N THR A 4 16.08 -1.44 9.46
CA THR A 4 15.84 -2.87 9.40
C THR A 4 16.04 -3.46 10.79
N SER A 5 14.95 -3.66 11.54
CA SER A 5 14.95 -4.55 12.70
C SER A 5 15.04 -5.99 12.20
N ALA A 6 16.26 -6.46 11.93
CA ALA A 6 16.55 -7.87 11.82
C ALA A 6 16.17 -8.52 13.17
N GLY A 7 15.06 -9.25 13.17
CA GLY A 7 14.58 -9.99 14.33
C GLY A 7 15.66 -10.93 14.83
N TRP A 8 16.19 -10.63 16.00
CA TRP A 8 17.09 -11.53 16.71
C TRP A 8 16.29 -12.76 17.14
N VAL A 9 16.46 -13.88 16.44
CA VAL A 9 15.97 -15.18 16.93
C VAL A 9 16.94 -15.63 18.03
N PRO A 10 16.47 -15.96 19.25
CA PRO A 10 17.33 -16.02 20.43
C PRO A 10 18.12 -17.32 20.45
N ALA A 11 19.38 -17.27 20.90
CA ALA A 11 20.26 -18.43 21.06
C ALA A 11 19.63 -19.59 21.85
N ALA A 12 18.63 -19.31 22.70
CA ALA A 12 17.83 -20.32 23.41
C ALA A 12 17.10 -21.28 22.46
N ARG A 13 16.51 -20.80 21.35
CA ARG A 13 15.83 -21.66 20.36
C ARG A 13 16.79 -22.60 19.63
N ALA A 14 18.04 -22.15 19.41
CA ALA A 14 19.08 -22.97 18.81
C ALA A 14 19.61 -24.02 19.80
N GLN A 15 19.79 -23.63 21.07
CA GLN A 15 20.23 -24.53 22.14
C GLN A 15 19.22 -25.65 22.43
N GLU A 16 17.92 -25.35 22.46
CA GLU A 16 16.85 -26.34 22.63
C GLU A 16 16.67 -27.27 21.41
N ARG A 17 16.87 -26.75 20.19
CA ARG A 17 16.88 -27.63 19.00
C ARG A 17 18.04 -28.63 19.09
N SER A 18 19.19 -28.15 19.54
CA SER A 18 20.39 -28.96 19.77
C SER A 18 20.20 -30.02 20.87
N SER A 19 19.46 -29.74 21.96
CA SER A 19 19.21 -30.73 23.03
C SER A 19 18.30 -31.87 22.55
N ILE A 20 17.21 -31.56 21.85
CA ILE A 20 16.28 -32.57 21.34
C ILE A 20 16.94 -33.46 20.28
N GLU A 21 17.77 -32.90 19.41
CA GLU A 21 18.56 -33.68 18.43
C GLU A 21 19.55 -34.62 19.11
N THR A 22 20.19 -34.15 20.19
CA THR A 22 21.09 -34.96 21.02
C THR A 22 20.34 -36.10 21.70
N ALA A 23 19.18 -35.82 22.30
CA ALA A 23 18.33 -36.83 22.92
C ALA A 23 17.82 -37.87 21.90
N ARG A 24 17.50 -37.45 20.67
CA ARG A 24 17.16 -38.37 19.57
C ARG A 24 18.33 -39.29 19.22
N ALA A 25 19.54 -38.77 19.13
CA ALA A 25 20.71 -39.60 18.80
C ALA A 25 20.95 -40.70 19.86
N HIS A 26 20.87 -40.34 21.14
CA HIS A 26 20.95 -41.29 22.25
C HIS A 26 19.80 -42.31 22.21
N MET A 27 18.58 -41.88 21.88
CA MET A 27 17.45 -42.79 21.72
C MET A 27 17.69 -43.84 20.63
N GLU A 28 18.16 -43.43 19.45
CA GLU A 28 18.45 -44.34 18.34
C GLU A 28 19.59 -45.31 18.67
N GLN A 29 20.62 -44.83 19.36
CA GLN A 29 21.74 -45.66 19.81
C GLN A 29 21.30 -46.68 20.89
N GLY A 30 20.48 -46.25 21.85
CA GLY A 30 19.90 -47.14 22.87
C GLY A 30 19.04 -48.24 22.26
N GLN A 31 18.22 -47.93 21.26
CA GLN A 31 17.47 -48.91 20.48
C GLN A 31 18.37 -49.92 19.77
N ALA A 32 19.46 -49.45 19.16
CA ALA A 32 20.40 -50.32 18.47
C ALA A 32 21.06 -51.32 19.44
N TYR A 33 21.44 -50.88 20.65
CA TYR A 33 21.95 -51.78 21.69
C TYR A 33 20.86 -52.73 22.20
N TYR A 34 19.64 -52.25 22.36
CA TYR A 34 18.51 -53.06 22.81
C TYR A 34 18.25 -54.23 21.85
N LEU A 35 18.21 -53.95 20.54
CA LEU A 35 18.05 -54.96 19.49
C LEU A 35 19.23 -55.95 19.39
N GLN A 36 20.40 -55.57 19.88
CA GLN A 36 21.56 -56.47 19.99
C GLN A 36 21.54 -57.32 21.28
N GLY A 37 20.54 -57.18 22.14
CA GLY A 37 20.48 -57.81 23.46
C GLY A 37 21.42 -57.18 24.50
N ARG A 38 22.03 -56.04 24.18
CA ARG A 38 22.96 -55.29 25.04
C ARG A 38 22.18 -54.33 25.94
N PHE A 39 21.34 -54.89 26.80
CA PHE A 39 20.32 -54.15 27.53
C PHE A 39 20.87 -53.12 28.54
N GLY A 40 21.99 -53.41 29.20
CA GLY A 40 22.62 -52.45 30.12
C GLY A 40 23.17 -51.21 29.41
N GLU A 41 23.72 -51.37 28.21
CA GLU A 41 24.20 -50.27 27.38
C GLU A 41 23.04 -49.50 26.76
N ALA A 42 21.97 -50.21 26.36
CA ALA A 42 20.73 -49.57 25.93
C ALA A 42 20.14 -48.65 27.02
N ALA A 43 20.12 -49.12 28.27
CA ALA A 43 19.62 -48.36 29.39
C ALA A 43 20.44 -47.07 29.63
N ALA A 44 21.77 -47.16 29.57
CA ALA A 44 22.66 -46.00 29.71
C ALA A 44 22.44 -44.94 28.61
N GLU A 45 22.16 -45.36 27.37
CA GLU A 45 21.81 -44.42 26.30
C GLU A 45 20.45 -43.75 26.53
N PHE A 46 19.45 -44.47 27.04
CA PHE A 46 18.18 -43.84 27.41
C PHE A 46 18.32 -42.87 28.59
N GLU A 47 19.21 -43.15 29.55
CA GLU A 47 19.58 -42.20 30.61
C GLU A 47 20.22 -40.94 30.03
N ALA A 48 21.20 -41.09 29.13
CA ALA A 48 21.83 -39.96 28.46
C ALA A 48 20.82 -39.14 27.63
N ALA A 49 19.84 -39.80 27.00
CA ALA A 49 18.74 -39.12 26.32
C ALA A 49 17.89 -38.28 27.29
N TYR A 50 17.63 -38.80 28.49
CA TYR A 50 16.92 -38.08 29.55
C TYR A 50 17.73 -36.90 30.13
N GLU A 51 19.04 -37.06 30.28
CA GLU A 51 19.93 -35.98 30.71
C GLU A 51 19.99 -34.84 29.69
N ALA A 52 20.01 -35.19 28.40
CA ALA A 52 19.96 -34.22 27.32
C ALA A 52 18.60 -33.50 27.27
N GLU A 53 17.50 -34.24 27.44
CA GLU A 53 16.15 -33.68 27.41
C GLU A 53 15.19 -34.45 28.36
N PRO A 54 14.76 -33.86 29.50
CA PRO A 54 14.07 -34.57 30.60
C PRO A 54 12.62 -35.03 30.36
N PHE A 55 12.41 -35.90 29.37
CA PHE A 55 11.10 -36.48 29.03
C PHE A 55 10.86 -37.86 29.67
N SER A 56 9.64 -38.09 30.16
CA SER A 56 9.27 -39.31 30.88
C SER A 56 9.45 -40.59 30.04
N ALA A 57 9.25 -40.52 28.72
CA ALA A 57 9.45 -41.64 27.79
C ALA A 57 10.83 -42.32 27.95
N PHE A 58 11.89 -41.53 28.13
CA PHE A 58 13.25 -42.05 28.29
C PHE A 58 13.43 -42.84 29.59
N LEU A 59 12.79 -42.40 30.68
CA LEU A 59 12.78 -43.13 31.96
C LEU A 59 12.07 -44.49 31.82
N TYR A 60 10.94 -44.53 31.10
CA TYR A 60 10.25 -45.79 30.85
C TYR A 60 11.12 -46.75 30.03
N ASN A 61 11.72 -46.28 28.95
CA ASN A 61 12.54 -47.13 28.07
C ASN A 61 13.81 -47.62 28.78
N ALA A 62 14.44 -46.77 29.62
CA ALA A 62 15.53 -47.18 30.50
C ALA A 62 15.08 -48.28 31.49
N ALA A 63 13.89 -48.13 32.10
CA ALA A 63 13.34 -49.14 33.00
C ALA A 63 13.10 -50.49 32.31
N VAL A 64 12.54 -50.48 31.09
CA VAL A 64 12.35 -51.70 30.27
C VAL A 64 13.70 -52.34 29.94
N ALA A 65 14.70 -51.54 29.55
CA ALA A 65 16.04 -52.05 29.28
C ALA A 65 16.67 -52.70 30.53
N TYR A 66 16.58 -52.07 31.70
CA TYR A 66 17.07 -52.67 32.95
C TYR A 66 16.34 -53.94 33.36
N GLU A 67 15.03 -54.00 33.16
CA GLU A 67 14.25 -55.22 33.46
C GLU A 67 14.72 -56.37 32.57
N ASN A 68 14.97 -56.13 31.28
CA ASN A 68 15.49 -57.13 30.36
C ASN A 68 16.96 -57.49 30.63
N ALA A 69 17.75 -56.57 31.19
CA ALA A 69 19.10 -56.85 31.69
C ALA A 69 19.11 -57.71 32.98
N GLY A 70 17.94 -57.93 33.59
CA GLY A 70 17.80 -58.62 34.88
C GLY A 70 18.12 -57.75 36.10
N ASP A 71 18.42 -56.46 35.91
CA ASP A 71 18.65 -55.50 36.97
C ASP A 71 17.32 -54.91 37.46
N LEU A 72 16.58 -55.75 38.19
CA LEU A 72 15.23 -55.44 38.64
C LEU A 72 15.20 -54.24 39.60
N SER A 73 16.30 -53.98 40.32
CA SER A 73 16.42 -52.85 41.25
C SER A 73 16.40 -51.53 40.51
N ARG A 74 17.29 -51.35 39.51
CA ARG A 74 17.29 -50.13 38.69
C ARG A 74 16.01 -50.00 37.88
N ALA A 75 15.49 -51.09 37.32
CA ALA A 75 14.23 -51.08 36.59
C ALA A 75 13.07 -50.51 37.45
N LEU A 76 12.98 -50.96 38.71
CA LEU A 76 11.98 -50.49 39.66
C LEU A 76 12.08 -48.98 39.95
N ASP A 77 13.29 -48.47 40.13
CA ASP A 77 13.53 -47.05 40.41
C ASP A 77 13.16 -46.16 39.22
N TYR A 78 13.47 -46.59 37.99
CA TYR A 78 13.10 -45.86 36.78
C TYR A 78 11.59 -45.90 36.50
N PHE A 79 10.90 -47.02 36.73
CA PHE A 79 9.44 -47.06 36.62
C PHE A 79 8.75 -46.15 37.65
N ARG A 80 9.27 -46.07 38.88
CA ARG A 80 8.77 -45.12 39.88
C ARG A 80 9.02 -43.68 39.47
N SER A 81 10.21 -43.39 38.91
CA SER A 81 10.56 -42.05 38.42
C SER A 81 9.68 -41.64 37.23
N TYR A 82 9.35 -42.57 36.34
CA TYR A 82 8.38 -42.37 35.26
C TYR A 82 7.01 -41.94 35.81
N LEU A 83 6.45 -42.69 36.76
CA LEU A 83 5.16 -42.39 37.38
C LEU A 83 5.13 -41.08 38.17
N GLN A 84 6.28 -40.69 38.75
CA GLN A 84 6.41 -39.40 39.43
C GLN A 84 6.47 -38.24 38.43
N ARG A 85 7.17 -38.44 37.31
CA ARG A 85 7.35 -37.42 36.27
C ARG A 85 6.07 -37.22 35.43
N ASP A 86 5.32 -38.29 35.22
CA ASP A 86 4.07 -38.30 34.47
C ASP A 86 2.93 -38.97 35.27
N PRO A 87 2.35 -38.25 36.27
CA PRO A 87 1.27 -38.80 37.08
C PRO A 87 -0.02 -39.08 36.29
N SER A 88 -0.16 -38.49 35.11
CA SER A 88 -1.32 -38.58 34.22
C SER A 88 -1.12 -39.56 33.06
N ALA A 89 -0.02 -40.31 33.05
CA ALA A 89 0.28 -41.28 32.01
C ALA A 89 -0.91 -42.22 31.77
N SER A 90 -1.28 -42.43 30.51
CA SER A 90 -2.44 -43.25 30.14
C SER A 90 -2.31 -44.71 30.55
N ASP A 91 -1.08 -45.19 30.70
CA ASP A 91 -0.72 -46.55 31.10
C ASP A 91 -0.34 -46.66 32.59
N ARG A 92 -0.58 -45.62 33.39
CA ARG A 92 -0.25 -45.54 34.83
C ARG A 92 -0.57 -46.83 35.58
N ASP A 93 -1.80 -47.32 35.47
CA ASP A 93 -2.26 -48.52 36.19
C ASP A 93 -1.44 -49.77 35.82
N ALA A 94 -1.06 -49.89 34.55
CA ALA A 94 -0.24 -51.01 34.07
C ALA A 94 1.19 -50.93 34.62
N VAL A 95 1.77 -49.72 34.67
CA VAL A 95 3.10 -49.50 35.24
C VAL A 95 3.10 -49.71 36.77
N GLU A 96 2.07 -49.27 37.48
CA GLU A 96 1.91 -49.52 38.91
C GLU A 96 1.85 -51.03 39.22
N GLN A 97 1.13 -51.81 38.41
CA GLN A 97 1.12 -53.27 38.52
C GLN A 97 2.50 -53.88 38.26
N ARG A 98 3.23 -53.37 37.26
CA ARG A 98 4.60 -53.78 36.94
C ARG A 98 5.56 -53.51 38.10
N VAL A 99 5.47 -52.32 38.71
CA VAL A 99 6.21 -51.91 39.91
C VAL A 99 5.91 -52.85 41.08
N ALA A 100 4.64 -53.19 41.33
CA ALA A 100 4.25 -54.11 42.39
C ALA A 100 4.83 -55.51 42.16
N ARG A 101 4.77 -56.02 40.92
CA ARG A 101 5.35 -57.31 40.53
C ARG A 101 6.87 -57.35 40.77
N LEU A 102 7.59 -56.32 40.31
CA LEU A 102 9.05 -56.23 40.49
C LEU A 102 9.45 -56.12 41.95
N THR A 103 8.70 -55.36 42.74
CA THR A 103 8.91 -55.23 44.19
C THR A 103 8.80 -56.59 44.88
N ALA A 104 7.72 -57.33 44.63
CA ALA A 104 7.50 -58.65 45.24
C ALA A 104 8.57 -59.68 44.83
N GLU A 105 9.06 -59.62 43.59
CA GLU A 105 10.15 -60.50 43.13
C GLU A 105 11.49 -60.15 43.80
N LEU A 106 11.83 -58.88 43.95
CA LEU A 106 13.03 -58.45 44.68
C LEU A 106 12.96 -58.86 46.16
N GLU A 107 11.81 -58.69 46.81
CA GLU A 107 11.60 -59.15 48.18
C GLU A 107 11.74 -60.67 48.31
N ARG A 108 11.20 -61.43 47.35
CA ARG A 108 11.37 -62.89 47.30
C ARG A 108 12.84 -63.29 47.15
N ARG A 109 13.57 -62.65 46.23
CA ARG A 109 15.01 -62.91 46.01
C ARG A 109 15.83 -62.58 47.26
N ARG A 110 15.51 -61.46 47.92
CA ARG A 110 16.15 -61.05 49.17
C ARG A 110 15.87 -62.05 50.28
N ALA A 111 14.61 -62.45 50.48
CA ALA A 111 14.25 -63.44 51.50
C ALA A 111 14.91 -64.81 51.23
N ALA A 112 15.02 -65.23 49.97
CA ALA A 112 15.73 -66.45 49.59
C ALA A 112 17.25 -66.36 49.86
N ALA A 113 17.86 -65.20 49.62
CA ALA A 113 19.26 -64.95 49.94
C ALA A 113 19.52 -64.90 51.46
N GLU A 114 18.60 -64.30 52.23
CA GLU A 114 18.67 -64.25 53.71
C GLU A 114 18.40 -65.63 54.37
N ALA A 115 17.64 -66.51 53.72
CA ALA A 115 17.37 -67.88 54.17
C ALA A 115 18.47 -68.90 53.80
N ALA A 116 19.47 -68.51 53.02
CA ALA A 116 20.60 -69.37 52.68
C ALA A 116 21.57 -69.51 53.87
N PRO A 117 22.03 -70.73 54.24
CA PRO A 117 22.98 -70.90 55.34
C PRO A 117 24.33 -70.22 55.02
N PRO A 118 25.04 -69.67 56.03
CA PRO A 118 26.34 -69.05 55.80
C PRO A 118 27.35 -70.08 55.26
N PRO A 119 28.28 -69.68 54.37
CA PRO A 119 29.29 -70.60 53.86
C PRO A 119 30.17 -71.10 55.02
N THR A 120 30.32 -72.41 55.10
CA THR A 120 31.20 -73.08 56.07
C THR A 120 32.65 -72.66 55.82
N GLU A 121 33.26 -71.92 56.76
CA GLU A 121 34.70 -71.68 56.77
C GLU A 121 35.44 -72.98 57.12
N GLU A 122 36.08 -73.62 56.16
CA GLU A 122 37.03 -74.71 56.42
C GLU A 122 38.28 -74.58 55.53
N GLY A 123 39.36 -74.04 56.13
CA GLY A 123 40.77 -74.35 55.84
C GLY A 123 41.36 -73.97 54.47
N ALA A 124 42.12 -72.88 54.42
CA ALA A 124 43.13 -72.67 53.36
C ALA A 124 44.45 -73.43 53.66
N PRO A 125 45.15 -73.94 52.63
CA PRO A 125 46.60 -73.98 52.60
C PRO A 125 47.20 -73.08 51.49
N PRO A 126 48.48 -72.66 51.58
CA PRO A 126 49.03 -71.62 50.73
C PRO A 126 49.72 -72.19 49.49
N ALA A 127 49.48 -71.61 48.31
CA ALA A 127 50.38 -71.73 47.17
C ALA A 127 50.15 -70.58 46.17
N GLU A 128 51.26 -70.00 45.74
CA GLU A 128 51.39 -68.99 44.70
C GLU A 128 50.89 -69.47 43.33
N GLY A 129 50.46 -68.51 42.51
CA GLY A 129 50.50 -68.62 41.05
C GLY A 129 49.17 -68.98 40.39
N THR A 130 48.69 -68.03 39.59
CA THR A 130 47.59 -68.10 38.60
C THR A 130 46.22 -67.63 39.14
N PRO A 131 45.59 -66.61 38.53
CA PRO A 131 44.23 -66.22 38.91
C PRO A 131 43.24 -67.35 38.60
N PRO A 132 42.42 -67.82 39.56
CA PRO A 132 41.35 -68.75 39.27
C PRO A 132 40.22 -68.02 38.57
N ALA A 133 39.70 -68.68 37.54
CA ALA A 133 38.53 -68.30 36.77
C ALA A 133 37.38 -67.84 37.66
N GLU A 134 36.88 -66.65 37.33
CA GLU A 134 35.57 -66.15 37.65
C GLU A 134 34.54 -67.28 37.47
N THR A 135 34.03 -67.76 38.60
CA THR A 135 33.01 -68.81 38.63
C THR A 135 31.80 -68.25 37.93
N ALA A 136 31.55 -68.76 36.73
CA ALA A 136 30.41 -68.42 35.92
C ALA A 136 29.13 -68.52 36.78
N ALA A 137 28.48 -67.36 36.96
CA ALA A 137 27.05 -67.32 37.21
C ALA A 137 26.38 -68.25 36.19
N PRO A 138 25.31 -68.98 36.56
CA PRO A 138 24.64 -69.86 35.62
C PRO A 138 24.32 -69.06 34.37
N ALA A 139 24.88 -69.50 33.24
CA ALA A 139 24.56 -68.94 31.94
C ALA A 139 23.05 -69.13 31.78
N VAL A 140 22.30 -68.08 32.08
CA VAL A 140 20.95 -67.89 31.57
C VAL A 140 21.15 -67.99 30.07
N GLU A 141 20.64 -69.07 29.48
CA GLU A 141 20.60 -69.26 28.04
C GLU A 141 20.15 -67.94 27.44
N ALA A 142 21.10 -67.22 26.81
CA ALA A 142 20.86 -65.87 26.34
C ALA A 142 19.72 -65.97 25.33
N ALA A 143 18.54 -65.50 25.73
CA ALA A 143 17.39 -65.44 24.85
C ALA A 143 17.87 -64.78 23.55
N PRO A 144 17.50 -65.32 22.38
CA PRO A 144 17.93 -64.74 21.12
C PRO A 144 17.60 -63.24 21.12
N PRO A 145 18.50 -62.39 20.60
CA PRO A 145 18.32 -60.95 20.64
C PRO A 145 16.95 -60.59 20.04
N PRO A 146 16.26 -59.60 20.63
CA PRO A 146 14.89 -59.29 20.22
C PRO A 146 14.87 -58.86 18.76
N ALA A 147 14.00 -59.49 17.96
CA ALA A 147 13.87 -59.21 16.53
C ALA A 147 13.20 -57.85 16.24
N ALA A 148 12.52 -57.26 17.22
CA ALA A 148 11.86 -55.96 17.14
C ALA A 148 11.86 -55.28 18.52
N LEU A 149 11.66 -53.97 18.55
CA LEU A 149 11.45 -53.25 19.80
C LEU A 149 10.11 -53.68 20.42
N PRO A 150 10.01 -53.71 21.77
CA PRO A 150 8.76 -53.97 22.46
C PRO A 150 7.67 -52.97 22.05
N GLU A 151 6.42 -53.42 21.96
CA GLU A 151 5.28 -52.55 21.60
C GLU A 151 5.01 -51.46 22.65
N ASP A 152 5.48 -51.65 23.89
CA ASP A 152 5.35 -50.70 24.98
C ASP A 152 6.47 -49.64 25.03
N PHE A 153 7.41 -49.65 24.08
CA PHE A 153 8.43 -48.61 23.97
C PHE A 153 7.78 -47.25 23.73
N LYS A 154 8.03 -46.33 24.65
CA LYS A 154 7.45 -45.00 24.60
C LYS A 154 8.14 -44.15 23.55
N SER A 155 7.32 -43.40 22.83
CA SER A 155 7.76 -42.43 21.84
C SER A 155 7.52 -41.02 22.33
N LEU A 156 8.30 -40.10 21.78
CA LEU A 156 8.21 -38.69 22.10
C LEU A 156 7.67 -37.94 20.88
N VAL A 157 6.66 -37.12 21.11
CA VAL A 157 6.23 -36.11 20.14
C VAL A 157 6.45 -34.74 20.73
N SER A 158 7.29 -33.94 20.07
CA SER A 158 7.49 -32.54 20.36
C SER A 158 6.94 -31.69 19.21
N VAL A 159 5.95 -30.85 19.50
CA VAL A 159 5.29 -29.96 18.55
C VAL A 159 5.66 -28.52 18.87
N ARG A 160 6.22 -27.84 17.87
CA ARG A 160 6.64 -26.44 17.94
C ARG A 160 5.95 -25.65 16.83
N THR A 161 5.49 -24.45 17.15
CA THR A 161 4.86 -23.57 16.18
C THR A 161 5.62 -22.27 15.97
N ASP A 162 5.54 -21.72 14.77
CA ASP A 162 5.93 -20.35 14.45
C ASP A 162 4.71 -19.63 13.84
N PRO A 163 4.12 -18.62 14.51
CA PRO A 163 4.53 -18.06 15.81
C PRO A 163 4.23 -18.98 17.02
N GLU A 164 4.85 -18.65 18.16
CA GLU A 164 4.64 -19.33 19.45
C GLU A 164 3.25 -19.05 20.04
N GLY A 165 2.80 -19.85 21.00
CA GLY A 165 1.53 -19.62 21.71
C GLY A 165 0.31 -20.32 21.10
N ALA A 166 0.49 -21.10 20.04
CA ALA A 166 -0.57 -21.98 19.52
C ALA A 166 -0.97 -23.04 20.57
N THR A 167 -2.24 -23.43 20.58
CA THR A 167 -2.75 -24.56 21.35
C THR A 167 -2.68 -25.84 20.50
N ILE A 168 -2.00 -26.86 21.01
CA ILE A 168 -1.92 -28.19 20.41
C ILE A 168 -2.91 -29.09 21.15
N SER A 169 -3.74 -29.80 20.39
CA SER A 169 -4.58 -30.91 20.86
C SER A 169 -4.24 -32.17 20.08
N ILE A 170 -3.92 -33.24 20.80
CA ILE A 170 -3.64 -34.57 20.24
C ILE A 170 -4.81 -35.48 20.59
N THR A 171 -5.38 -36.12 19.59
CA THR A 171 -6.50 -37.03 19.74
C THR A 171 -6.20 -38.40 19.15
N GLN A 172 -6.73 -39.45 19.76
CA GLN A 172 -6.69 -40.83 19.27
C GLN A 172 -8.10 -41.39 19.30
N GLU A 173 -8.60 -41.86 18.15
CA GLU A 173 -9.95 -42.42 18.01
C GLU A 173 -11.07 -41.52 18.57
N GLY A 174 -10.90 -40.20 18.46
CA GLY A 174 -11.86 -39.19 18.93
C GLY A 174 -11.76 -38.83 20.42
N ARG A 175 -10.83 -39.42 21.18
CA ARG A 175 -10.53 -39.05 22.57
C ARG A 175 -9.30 -38.15 22.63
N GLU A 176 -9.39 -37.04 23.38
CA GLU A 176 -8.23 -36.18 23.67
C GLU A 176 -7.26 -36.93 24.58
N VAL A 177 -6.03 -37.13 24.09
CA VAL A 177 -4.96 -37.80 24.84
C VAL A 177 -4.01 -36.79 25.47
N ALA A 178 -3.86 -35.61 24.86
CA ALA A 178 -2.96 -34.57 25.34
C ALA A 178 -3.38 -33.20 24.80
N ARG A 179 -3.21 -32.15 25.60
CA ARG A 179 -3.43 -30.76 25.21
C ARG A 179 -2.45 -29.83 25.92
N GLY A 180 -1.93 -28.84 25.20
CA GLY A 180 -1.08 -27.80 25.78
C GLY A 180 -0.70 -26.72 24.78
N SER A 181 0.05 -25.71 25.22
CA SER A 181 0.53 -24.62 24.37
C SER A 181 1.91 -24.92 23.80
N SER A 182 2.21 -24.41 22.60
CA SER A 182 3.52 -24.54 21.97
C SER A 182 4.58 -23.72 22.72
N PRO A 183 5.82 -24.25 22.92
CA PRO A 183 6.27 -25.60 22.58
C PRO A 183 5.63 -26.67 23.49
N PHE A 184 5.15 -27.75 22.89
CA PHE A 184 4.43 -28.82 23.57
C PHE A 184 5.12 -30.18 23.33
N SER A 185 5.46 -30.89 24.40
CA SER A 185 6.06 -32.22 24.32
C SER A 185 5.25 -33.21 25.14
N TYR A 186 5.01 -34.39 24.58
CA TYR A 186 4.20 -35.43 25.22
C TYR A 186 4.70 -36.83 24.85
N THR A 187 4.60 -37.74 25.83
CA THR A 187 4.93 -39.15 25.66
C THR A 187 3.73 -39.88 25.06
N LEU A 188 3.91 -40.55 23.93
CA LEU A 188 2.85 -41.28 23.24
C LEU A 188 3.23 -42.75 23.03
N ASP A 189 2.21 -43.59 23.10
CA ASP A 189 2.29 -44.99 22.70
C ASP A 189 2.26 -45.12 21.18
N GLN A 190 2.66 -46.28 20.67
CA GLN A 190 2.47 -46.62 19.26
C GLN A 190 1.00 -46.45 18.86
N GLY A 191 0.75 -45.79 17.73
CA GLY A 191 -0.62 -45.57 17.26
C GLY A 191 -0.76 -44.48 16.21
N ARG A 192 -2.00 -44.28 15.76
CA ARG A 192 -2.36 -43.15 14.88
C ARG A 192 -3.04 -42.06 15.70
N TYR A 193 -2.53 -40.85 15.59
CA TYR A 193 -3.01 -39.69 16.31
C TYR A 193 -3.38 -38.59 15.32
N HIS A 194 -4.42 -37.83 15.64
CA HIS A 194 -4.78 -36.62 14.93
C HIS A 194 -4.36 -35.41 15.77
N VAL A 195 -3.42 -34.63 15.22
CA VAL A 195 -2.86 -33.44 15.85
C VAL A 195 -3.52 -32.22 15.23
N ARG A 196 -4.16 -31.40 16.07
CA ARG A 196 -4.80 -30.15 15.69
C ARG A 196 -4.11 -29.00 16.43
N ILE A 197 -3.79 -27.94 15.69
CA ILE A 197 -3.00 -26.80 16.14
C ILE A 197 -3.79 -25.52 15.84
N GLU A 198 -4.13 -24.78 16.90
CA GLU A 198 -4.94 -23.58 16.82
C GLU A 198 -4.18 -22.36 17.35
N HIS A 199 -4.24 -21.24 16.65
CA HIS A 199 -3.67 -19.98 17.11
C HIS A 199 -4.68 -18.85 16.82
N PRO A 200 -4.86 -17.85 17.72
CA PRO A 200 -5.87 -16.81 17.56
C PRO A 200 -5.87 -16.11 16.19
N ASP A 201 -4.68 -15.77 15.69
CA ASP A 201 -4.51 -14.96 14.46
C ASP A 201 -4.03 -15.76 13.24
N PHE A 202 -4.07 -17.10 13.26
CA PHE A 202 -3.52 -17.93 12.18
C PHE A 202 -4.46 -19.08 11.84
N ASN A 203 -4.28 -19.65 10.64
CA ASN A 203 -5.08 -20.79 10.20
C ASN A 203 -4.84 -22.01 11.10
N VAL A 204 -5.92 -22.76 11.35
CA VAL A 204 -5.83 -24.06 12.02
C VAL A 204 -5.03 -25.01 11.13
N ALA A 205 -4.04 -25.67 11.72
CA ALA A 205 -3.30 -26.75 11.08
C ALA A 205 -3.70 -28.09 11.69
N GLU A 206 -3.96 -29.07 10.84
CA GLU A 206 -4.34 -30.43 11.24
C GLU A 206 -3.45 -31.44 10.52
N GLN A 207 -3.03 -32.48 11.23
CA GLN A 207 -2.21 -33.54 10.67
C GLN A 207 -2.41 -34.87 11.39
N ASP A 208 -2.61 -35.93 10.61
CA ASP A 208 -2.55 -37.30 11.13
C ASP A 208 -1.09 -37.76 11.22
N VAL A 209 -0.69 -38.21 12.40
CA VAL A 209 0.66 -38.68 12.72
C VAL A 209 0.59 -40.15 13.13
N THR A 210 1.38 -41.00 12.47
CA THR A 210 1.59 -42.39 12.91
C THR A 210 2.85 -42.44 13.75
N VAL A 211 2.69 -42.78 15.04
CA VAL A 211 3.76 -42.91 16.02
C VAL A 211 4.21 -44.38 16.07
N GLU A 212 5.47 -44.63 15.75
CA GLU A 212 6.15 -45.92 15.89
C GLU A 212 6.86 -46.00 17.24
N PRO A 213 7.09 -47.22 17.80
CA PRO A 213 7.77 -47.39 19.09
C PRO A 213 9.17 -46.78 19.15
N GLY A 214 9.44 -46.09 20.25
CA GLY A 214 10.73 -45.48 20.57
C GLY A 214 11.23 -44.41 19.58
N LYS A 215 10.36 -43.76 18.82
CA LYS A 215 10.76 -42.66 17.92
C LYS A 215 10.64 -41.31 18.61
N VAL A 216 11.53 -40.39 18.23
CA VAL A 216 11.48 -38.97 18.64
C VAL A 216 11.01 -38.13 17.46
N TYR A 217 9.72 -37.81 17.43
CA TYR A 217 9.11 -36.93 16.44
C TYR A 217 9.25 -35.48 16.87
N VAL A 218 9.89 -34.67 16.01
CA VAL A 218 9.96 -33.21 16.19
C VAL A 218 9.21 -32.59 15.03
N VAL A 219 8.04 -32.06 15.34
CA VAL A 219 7.15 -31.43 14.37
C VAL A 219 7.29 -29.92 14.54
N ILE A 220 7.85 -29.26 13.54
CA ILE A 220 7.90 -27.79 13.47
C ILE A 220 6.85 -27.36 12.47
N VAL A 221 5.84 -26.63 12.94
CA VAL A 221 4.73 -26.14 12.14
C VAL A 221 4.81 -24.64 12.01
N ASN A 222 5.06 -24.17 10.79
CA ASN A 222 4.94 -22.76 10.48
C ASN A 222 3.47 -22.50 10.13
N LEU A 223 2.78 -21.75 10.97
CA LEU A 223 1.39 -21.41 10.74
C LEU A 223 1.31 -20.31 9.69
N SER A 224 0.38 -20.43 8.75
CA SER A 224 0.08 -19.37 7.80
C SER A 224 -0.99 -18.43 8.38
N GLN A 225 -0.77 -17.13 8.27
CA GLN A 225 -1.86 -16.16 8.45
C GLN A 225 -2.85 -16.41 7.31
N GLY A 226 -4.08 -16.75 7.65
CA GLY A 226 -5.17 -16.59 6.69
C GLY A 226 -5.37 -15.11 6.48
N GLU A 227 -5.61 -14.68 5.24
CA GLU A 227 -6.27 -13.39 5.05
C GLU A 227 -7.66 -13.54 5.67
N PHE A 228 -7.82 -13.12 6.92
CA PHE A 228 -9.16 -12.92 7.46
C PHE A 228 -9.77 -11.81 6.61
N LEU A 229 -10.82 -12.16 5.87
CA LEU A 229 -11.53 -11.22 5.01
C LEU A 229 -12.84 -10.83 5.71
N GLY A 230 -13.17 -9.55 5.62
CA GLY A 230 -14.54 -9.07 5.73
C GLY A 230 -15.06 -8.64 4.36
N TYR A 231 -16.32 -8.21 4.31
CA TYR A 231 -16.97 -7.70 3.11
C TYR A 231 -17.25 -6.21 3.27
N LEU A 232 -16.77 -5.40 2.34
CA LEU A 232 -17.06 -3.98 2.30
C LEU A 232 -18.15 -3.74 1.26
N ARG A 233 -19.27 -3.15 1.70
CA ARG A 233 -20.38 -2.74 0.84
C ARG A 233 -20.48 -1.21 0.79
N VAL A 234 -20.18 -0.61 -0.37
CA VAL A 234 -20.22 0.85 -0.55
C VAL A 234 -21.41 1.23 -1.42
N VAL A 235 -22.32 2.02 -0.85
CA VAL A 235 -23.52 2.53 -1.52
C VAL A 235 -23.47 4.05 -1.57
N SER A 236 -23.84 4.62 -2.72
CA SER A 236 -23.98 6.07 -2.88
C SER A 236 -25.33 6.41 -3.51
N ASP A 237 -25.85 7.59 -3.16
CA ASP A 237 -26.99 8.24 -3.82
C ASP A 237 -26.75 8.48 -5.33
N VAL A 238 -25.48 8.58 -5.75
CA VAL A 238 -25.09 8.69 -7.16
C VAL A 238 -24.56 7.32 -7.67
N PRO A 239 -25.23 6.70 -8.66
CA PRO A 239 -24.82 5.40 -9.17
C PRO A 239 -23.54 5.50 -10.01
N GLY A 240 -22.71 4.46 -9.96
CA GLY A 240 -21.51 4.35 -10.77
C GLY A 240 -20.36 5.26 -10.33
N ALA A 241 -20.35 5.73 -9.07
CA ALA A 241 -19.19 6.38 -8.47
C ALA A 241 -18.07 5.35 -8.30
N GLN A 242 -16.84 5.73 -8.60
CA GLN A 242 -15.65 4.88 -8.46
C GLN A 242 -15.30 4.72 -6.99
N VAL A 243 -14.99 3.50 -6.58
CA VAL A 243 -14.61 3.17 -5.19
C VAL A 243 -13.15 2.72 -5.19
N PHE A 244 -12.35 3.33 -4.32
CA PHE A 244 -10.95 2.99 -4.07
C PHE A 244 -10.81 2.59 -2.60
N VAL A 245 -9.94 1.63 -2.33
CA VAL A 245 -9.70 1.11 -0.97
C VAL A 245 -8.20 0.99 -0.77
N ASP A 246 -7.70 1.65 0.26
CA ASP A 246 -6.30 1.74 0.74
C ASP A 246 -5.28 2.37 -0.23
N ASP A 247 -5.39 2.09 -1.53
CA ASP A 247 -4.54 2.64 -2.58
C ASP A 247 -5.37 3.27 -3.69
N ARG A 248 -5.33 4.60 -3.76
CA ARG A 248 -6.02 5.39 -4.78
C ARG A 248 -5.31 5.35 -6.15
N GLU A 249 -3.99 5.10 -6.18
CA GLU A 249 -3.18 5.07 -7.41
C GLU A 249 -3.28 3.72 -8.13
N ALA A 250 -3.57 2.63 -7.41
CA ALA A 250 -3.82 1.30 -7.98
C ALA A 250 -5.05 1.24 -8.91
N GLY A 251 -5.85 2.30 -8.96
CA GLY A 251 -7.09 2.37 -9.72
C GLY A 251 -8.31 1.90 -8.92
N PRO A 252 -9.52 2.10 -9.45
CA PRO A 252 -10.75 1.82 -8.71
C PRO A 252 -10.94 0.32 -8.52
N ARG A 253 -11.25 -0.09 -7.29
CA ARG A 253 -11.68 -1.46 -6.93
C ARG A 253 -13.01 -1.82 -7.58
N GLY A 254 -13.86 -0.83 -7.82
CA GLY A 254 -15.15 -1.02 -8.45
C GLY A 254 -15.96 0.27 -8.56
N ARG A 255 -17.28 0.12 -8.71
CA ARG A 255 -18.23 1.25 -8.79
C ARG A 255 -19.45 1.02 -7.90
N THR A 256 -20.06 2.08 -7.39
CA THR A 256 -21.26 2.00 -6.54
C THR A 256 -22.50 1.49 -7.31
N PRO A 257 -23.30 0.60 -6.70
CA PRO A 257 -23.03 -0.10 -5.44
C PRO A 257 -21.88 -1.10 -5.64
N PHE A 258 -20.88 -1.02 -4.75
CA PHE A 258 -19.72 -1.91 -4.74
C PHE A 258 -19.84 -2.86 -3.57
N GLU A 259 -19.51 -4.12 -3.80
CA GLU A 259 -19.40 -5.15 -2.77
C GLU A 259 -18.16 -6.00 -3.09
N GLY A 260 -17.28 -6.18 -2.12
CA GLY A 260 -16.09 -7.00 -2.33
C GLY A 260 -15.35 -7.33 -1.04
N PRO A 261 -14.54 -8.39 -1.04
CA PRO A 261 -13.74 -8.76 0.12
C PRO A 261 -12.60 -7.77 0.32
N VAL A 262 -12.32 -7.46 1.60
CA VAL A 262 -11.17 -6.69 2.06
C VAL A 262 -10.54 -7.41 3.25
N PRO A 263 -9.23 -7.24 3.52
CA PRO A 263 -8.64 -7.70 4.77
C PRO A 263 -9.42 -7.19 5.99
N VAL A 264 -9.25 -7.81 7.15
CA VAL A 264 -9.78 -7.25 8.38
C VAL A 264 -8.91 -6.10 8.88
N GLY A 265 -9.54 -5.15 9.55
CA GLY A 265 -8.87 -3.98 10.13
C GLY A 265 -9.36 -2.67 9.54
N ALA A 266 -8.55 -1.62 9.73
CA ALA A 266 -8.86 -0.28 9.25
C ALA A 266 -8.50 -0.13 7.77
N HIS A 267 -9.47 0.34 7.01
CA HIS A 267 -9.36 0.67 5.60
C HIS A 267 -9.70 2.12 5.37
N HIS A 268 -9.00 2.74 4.41
CA HIS A 268 -9.32 4.08 3.97
C HIS A 268 -9.98 4.02 2.59
N VAL A 269 -11.21 4.53 2.50
CA VAL A 269 -12.06 4.38 1.31
C VAL A 269 -12.31 5.73 0.67
N TRP A 270 -12.03 5.83 -0.63
CA TRP A 270 -12.39 7.01 -1.44
C TRP A 270 -13.55 6.68 -2.37
N ILE A 271 -14.53 7.58 -2.44
CA ILE A 271 -15.67 7.49 -3.34
C ILE A 271 -15.64 8.72 -4.26
N GLU A 272 -15.55 8.47 -5.56
CA GLU A 272 -15.34 9.52 -6.56
C GLU A 272 -16.33 9.46 -7.72
N ARG A 273 -16.83 10.64 -8.11
CA ARG A 273 -17.63 10.77 -9.32
C ARG A 273 -17.32 12.10 -9.99
N ALA A 274 -17.18 12.08 -11.32
CA ALA A 274 -17.01 13.31 -12.09
C ALA A 274 -18.18 14.28 -11.82
N GLY A 275 -17.87 15.51 -11.42
CA GLY A 275 -18.87 16.52 -11.03
C GLY A 275 -19.24 16.55 -9.54
N TYR A 276 -18.60 15.71 -8.72
CA TYR A 276 -18.87 15.61 -7.29
C TYR A 276 -17.56 15.74 -6.48
N GLU A 277 -17.70 16.17 -5.23
CA GLU A 277 -16.62 16.20 -4.26
C GLU A 277 -16.24 14.77 -3.87
N THR A 278 -14.94 14.50 -3.76
CA THR A 278 -14.44 13.22 -3.29
C THR A 278 -14.80 13.06 -1.81
N VAL A 279 -15.41 11.93 -1.46
CA VAL A 279 -15.65 11.56 -0.06
C VAL A 279 -14.59 10.55 0.34
N GLU A 280 -13.98 10.79 1.51
CA GLU A 280 -12.97 9.93 2.13
C GLU A 280 -13.53 9.44 3.46
N GLN A 281 -13.39 8.14 3.75
CA GLN A 281 -13.89 7.56 4.99
C GLN A 281 -13.01 6.43 5.48
N ASP A 282 -12.64 6.50 6.76
CA ASP A 282 -12.01 5.39 7.49
C ASP A 282 -13.07 4.39 7.94
N VAL A 283 -12.82 3.12 7.67
CA VAL A 283 -13.76 2.02 7.92
C VAL A 283 -13.00 0.88 8.57
N GLU A 284 -13.44 0.47 9.75
CA GLU A 284 -12.94 -0.74 10.40
C GLU A 284 -13.83 -1.93 10.01
N VAL A 285 -13.22 -3.01 9.53
CA VAL A 285 -13.92 -4.21 9.05
C VAL A 285 -13.48 -5.43 9.87
N GLY A 286 -14.43 -6.08 10.53
CA GLY A 286 -14.21 -7.30 11.31
C GLY A 286 -14.21 -8.59 10.48
N VAL A 287 -13.79 -9.68 11.13
CA VAL A 287 -13.71 -11.03 10.53
C VAL A 287 -15.10 -11.51 10.09
N GLY A 288 -15.28 -11.74 8.79
CA GLY A 288 -16.57 -12.16 8.22
C GLY A 288 -17.69 -11.12 8.36
N GLU A 289 -17.39 -9.89 8.80
CA GLU A 289 -18.35 -8.80 8.90
C GLU A 289 -18.69 -8.28 7.51
N GLU A 290 -19.97 -8.00 7.25
CA GLU A 290 -20.38 -7.19 6.11
C GLU A 290 -20.57 -5.74 6.59
N ARG A 291 -19.57 -4.90 6.29
CA ARG A 291 -19.58 -3.49 6.67
C ARG A 291 -20.16 -2.64 5.56
N GLU A 292 -21.36 -2.08 5.79
CA GLU A 292 -21.98 -1.12 4.86
C GLU A 292 -21.53 0.33 5.13
N VAL A 293 -21.07 0.99 4.07
CA VAL A 293 -20.73 2.40 4.01
C VAL A 293 -21.71 3.08 3.05
N ARG A 294 -22.52 4.00 3.57
CA ARG A 294 -23.46 4.79 2.79
C ARG A 294 -23.00 6.24 2.71
N VAL A 295 -22.85 6.75 1.49
CA VAL A 295 -22.29 8.06 1.22
C VAL A 295 -23.24 8.89 0.35
N GLU A 296 -23.39 10.16 0.72
CA GLU A 296 -24.08 11.16 -0.10
C GLU A 296 -23.04 12.04 -0.80
N LEU A 297 -23.00 12.01 -2.13
CA LEU A 297 -22.04 12.80 -2.91
C LEU A 297 -22.56 14.21 -3.17
N GLN A 298 -21.82 15.20 -2.71
CA GLN A 298 -22.12 16.60 -2.96
C GLN A 298 -21.53 17.05 -4.31
N ARG A 299 -22.30 17.80 -5.09
CA ARG A 299 -21.80 18.35 -6.36
C ARG A 299 -20.80 19.46 -6.09
N VAL A 300 -19.66 19.44 -6.78
CA VAL A 300 -18.70 20.55 -6.71
C VAL A 300 -19.38 21.86 -7.09
N ALA A 301 -19.11 22.92 -6.33
CA ALA A 301 -19.67 24.26 -6.57
C ALA A 301 -18.94 25.03 -7.68
N PHE A 302 -17.87 24.46 -8.25
CA PHE A 302 -17.02 25.09 -9.26
C PHE A 302 -16.89 24.21 -10.52
N GLY A 303 -16.59 24.83 -11.66
CA GLY A 303 -16.08 24.16 -12.86
C GLY A 303 -14.61 24.52 -13.09
N ARG A 304 -14.00 23.97 -14.14
CA ARG A 304 -12.66 24.38 -14.59
C ARG A 304 -12.78 25.18 -15.88
N VAL A 305 -12.06 26.28 -16.00
CA VAL A 305 -11.99 27.07 -17.23
C VAL A 305 -10.58 26.94 -17.79
N ARG A 306 -10.46 26.59 -19.07
CA ARG A 306 -9.18 26.52 -19.79
C ARG A 306 -9.18 27.52 -20.93
N VAL A 307 -8.30 28.51 -20.85
CA VAL A 307 -8.18 29.57 -21.86
C VAL A 307 -6.90 29.37 -22.66
N ILE A 308 -7.05 29.24 -23.97
CA ILE A 308 -5.95 29.12 -24.92
C ILE A 308 -6.09 30.25 -25.93
N GLY A 309 -4.99 30.91 -26.29
CA GLY A 309 -5.04 31.96 -27.30
C GLY A 309 -3.73 32.18 -28.05
N ASN A 310 -3.79 33.03 -29.07
CA ASN A 310 -2.67 33.34 -29.96
C ASN A 310 -1.59 34.20 -29.29
N VAL A 311 -1.91 34.92 -28.22
CA VAL A 311 -0.97 35.75 -27.47
C VAL A 311 -0.66 35.11 -26.13
N ARG A 312 0.56 34.61 -25.97
CA ARG A 312 1.05 34.06 -24.71
C ARG A 312 1.30 35.20 -23.70
N GLY A 313 0.96 34.97 -22.44
CA GLY A 313 1.09 35.99 -21.38
C GLY A 313 -0.04 37.01 -21.35
N ALA A 314 -1.04 36.92 -22.26
CA ALA A 314 -2.23 37.76 -22.19
C ALA A 314 -2.95 37.54 -20.84
N ARG A 315 -3.37 38.63 -20.19
CA ARG A 315 -4.04 38.60 -18.88
C ARG A 315 -5.44 38.03 -19.03
N VAL A 316 -5.79 37.08 -18.17
CA VAL A 316 -7.10 36.45 -18.10
C VAL A 316 -7.78 36.93 -16.83
N ARG A 317 -8.95 37.55 -16.99
CA ARG A 317 -9.81 38.00 -15.90
C ARG A 317 -11.16 37.30 -15.96
N VAL A 318 -11.69 36.96 -14.79
CA VAL A 318 -13.05 36.43 -14.64
C VAL A 318 -13.79 37.36 -13.68
N ASP A 319 -14.92 37.92 -14.11
CA ASP A 319 -15.70 38.93 -13.38
C ASP A 319 -14.88 40.14 -12.91
N GLY A 320 -13.85 40.49 -13.69
CA GLY A 320 -12.93 41.61 -13.42
C GLY A 320 -11.70 41.25 -12.57
N GLU A 321 -11.70 40.11 -11.87
CA GLU A 321 -10.57 39.63 -11.07
C GLU A 321 -9.52 38.95 -11.95
N LEU A 322 -8.23 39.26 -11.73
CA LEU A 322 -7.12 38.67 -12.49
C LEU A 322 -6.84 37.24 -11.99
N VAL A 323 -7.23 36.23 -12.76
CA VAL A 323 -7.07 34.81 -12.41
C VAL A 323 -5.79 34.19 -12.96
N GLY A 324 -5.19 34.77 -14.01
CA GLY A 324 -3.95 34.24 -14.58
C GLY A 324 -3.57 34.83 -15.93
N THR A 325 -2.73 34.12 -16.68
CA THR A 325 -2.30 34.51 -18.04
C THR A 325 -2.38 33.34 -19.02
N VAL A 326 -2.54 33.62 -20.31
CA VAL A 326 -2.68 32.60 -21.37
C VAL A 326 -1.35 31.86 -21.62
N PRO A 327 -1.32 30.51 -21.68
CA PRO A 327 -2.45 29.59 -21.44
C PRO A 327 -2.79 29.48 -19.95
N PHE A 328 -4.07 29.52 -19.64
CA PHE A 328 -4.60 29.45 -18.27
C PHE A 328 -5.49 28.22 -18.10
N GLU A 329 -5.39 27.54 -16.97
CA GLU A 329 -6.36 26.54 -16.50
C GLU A 329 -6.56 26.71 -15.00
N GLY A 330 -7.80 26.88 -14.56
CA GLY A 330 -8.12 27.13 -13.15
C GLY A 330 -9.56 26.82 -12.79
N GLN A 331 -9.85 26.77 -11.49
CA GLN A 331 -11.19 26.58 -10.96
C GLN A 331 -11.94 27.91 -10.93
N VAL A 332 -13.19 27.91 -11.39
CA VAL A 332 -14.09 29.06 -11.38
C VAL A 332 -15.43 28.58 -10.80
N PRO A 333 -16.09 29.35 -9.91
CA PRO A 333 -17.43 29.01 -9.43
C PRO A 333 -18.37 28.63 -10.58
N ALA A 334 -19.33 27.76 -10.30
CA ALA A 334 -20.28 27.36 -11.33
C ALA A 334 -21.37 28.44 -11.47
N GLY A 335 -21.65 28.85 -12.70
CA GLY A 335 -22.56 29.94 -12.99
C GLY A 335 -22.18 30.68 -14.27
N GLU A 336 -22.83 31.81 -14.49
CA GLU A 336 -22.51 32.74 -15.58
C GLU A 336 -21.38 33.66 -15.13
N HIS A 337 -20.30 33.71 -15.91
CA HIS A 337 -19.13 34.53 -15.62
C HIS A 337 -18.73 35.36 -16.85
N VAL A 338 -18.21 36.56 -16.62
CA VAL A 338 -17.65 37.41 -17.69
C VAL A 338 -16.16 37.10 -17.81
N LEU A 339 -15.77 36.43 -18.89
CA LEU A 339 -14.37 36.20 -19.23
C LEU A 339 -13.84 37.37 -20.04
N ARG A 340 -12.77 37.99 -19.56
CA ARG A 340 -12.04 39.05 -20.27
C ARG A 340 -10.58 38.65 -20.47
N VAL A 341 -10.11 38.69 -21.72
CA VAL A 341 -8.72 38.41 -22.09
C VAL A 341 -8.12 39.63 -22.76
N GLU A 342 -7.03 40.14 -22.22
CA GLU A 342 -6.43 41.40 -22.67
C GLU A 342 -4.89 41.34 -22.70
N SER A 343 -4.31 42.02 -23.68
CA SER A 343 -2.88 42.18 -23.85
C SER A 343 -2.60 43.58 -24.38
N ASP A 344 -1.43 44.12 -24.07
CA ASP A 344 -1.04 45.44 -24.52
C ASP A 344 -0.96 45.48 -26.06
N GLY A 345 -1.47 46.55 -26.67
CA GLY A 345 -1.53 46.71 -28.14
C GLY A 345 -2.55 45.79 -28.85
N MET A 346 -3.38 45.05 -28.10
CA MET A 346 -4.39 44.16 -28.65
C MET A 346 -5.79 44.57 -28.16
N LYS A 347 -6.81 44.38 -29.00
CA LYS A 347 -8.21 44.57 -28.61
C LYS A 347 -8.59 43.53 -27.57
N ALA A 348 -9.13 43.96 -26.43
CA ALA A 348 -9.61 43.04 -25.41
C ALA A 348 -10.74 42.16 -25.97
N PHE A 349 -10.74 40.88 -25.60
CA PHE A 349 -11.85 39.98 -25.83
C PHE A 349 -12.68 39.88 -24.55
N GLU A 350 -14.00 39.99 -24.68
CA GLU A 350 -14.93 39.87 -23.55
C GLU A 350 -16.15 39.03 -23.96
N GLN A 351 -16.45 37.98 -23.21
CA GLN A 351 -17.59 37.09 -23.47
C GLN A 351 -18.15 36.53 -22.17
N ARG A 352 -19.48 36.36 -22.11
CA ARG A 352 -20.14 35.60 -21.03
C ARG A 352 -19.97 34.11 -21.27
N ILE A 353 -19.49 33.39 -20.27
CA ILE A 353 -19.30 31.94 -20.29
C ILE A 353 -20.15 31.29 -19.20
N ALA A 354 -20.80 30.18 -19.54
CA ALA A 354 -21.52 29.34 -18.61
C ALA A 354 -20.58 28.26 -18.08
N VAL A 355 -20.15 28.38 -16.82
CA VAL A 355 -19.26 27.40 -16.17
C VAL A 355 -20.12 26.32 -15.51
N ALA A 356 -20.16 25.13 -16.12
CA ALA A 356 -20.87 23.99 -15.56
C ALA A 356 -20.07 23.33 -14.40
N ARG A 357 -20.80 22.92 -13.34
CA ARG A 357 -20.23 22.25 -12.16
C ARG A 357 -19.39 21.03 -12.56
N GLY A 358 -18.13 21.02 -12.14
CA GLY A 358 -17.15 19.95 -12.35
C GLY A 358 -16.82 19.64 -13.81
N GLN A 359 -17.25 20.46 -14.77
CA GLN A 359 -16.87 20.33 -16.18
C GLN A 359 -15.72 21.27 -16.52
N LEU A 360 -14.94 20.89 -17.52
CA LEU A 360 -13.96 21.76 -18.16
C LEU A 360 -14.66 22.59 -19.23
N THR A 361 -14.54 23.91 -19.17
CA THR A 361 -15.02 24.88 -20.17
C THR A 361 -13.81 25.39 -20.96
N PRO A 362 -13.52 24.81 -22.14
CA PRO A 362 -12.42 25.25 -22.98
C PRO A 362 -12.83 26.50 -23.76
N VAL A 363 -12.05 27.56 -23.66
CA VAL A 363 -12.24 28.81 -24.41
C VAL A 363 -11.01 29.06 -25.27
N ARG A 364 -11.23 29.18 -26.58
CA ARG A 364 -10.18 29.57 -27.52
C ARG A 364 -10.36 31.04 -27.89
N VAL A 365 -9.35 31.86 -27.63
CA VAL A 365 -9.38 33.31 -27.87
C VAL A 365 -8.35 33.67 -28.94
N ARG A 366 -8.76 34.51 -29.89
CA ARG A 366 -7.88 35.12 -30.88
C ARG A 366 -7.95 36.63 -30.75
N LEU A 367 -6.95 37.18 -30.07
CA LEU A 367 -6.81 38.63 -29.95
C LEU A 367 -6.37 39.23 -31.29
N ARG A 368 -6.98 40.35 -31.66
CA ARG A 368 -6.63 41.15 -32.83
C ARG A 368 -5.89 42.43 -32.40
N PRO A 369 -4.93 42.93 -33.21
CA PRO A 369 -4.23 44.17 -32.90
C PRO A 369 -5.20 45.34 -32.73
N ASP A 370 -4.91 46.22 -31.77
CA ASP A 370 -5.58 47.51 -31.65
C ASP A 370 -4.82 48.56 -32.47
N VAL A 371 -5.52 49.36 -33.26
CA VAL A 371 -4.89 50.35 -34.13
C VAL A 371 -4.57 51.60 -33.31
N GLY A 372 -3.29 51.86 -33.11
CA GLY A 372 -2.84 53.06 -32.38
C GLY A 372 -3.34 54.34 -33.04
N ARG A 373 -3.94 55.24 -32.25
CA ARG A 373 -4.50 56.53 -32.74
C ARG A 373 -3.45 57.62 -32.98
N GLY A 374 -2.18 57.27 -33.12
CA GLY A 374 -1.07 58.23 -33.25
C GLY A 374 -1.21 59.14 -34.48
N GLY A 375 -1.58 58.58 -35.63
CA GLY A 375 -1.81 59.35 -36.86
C GLY A 375 -2.95 60.37 -36.74
N ALA A 376 -4.01 60.02 -35.99
CA ALA A 376 -5.14 60.93 -35.75
C ALA A 376 -4.72 62.15 -34.92
N TRP A 377 -3.90 61.95 -33.88
CA TRP A 377 -3.39 63.04 -33.04
C TRP A 377 -2.43 63.96 -33.81
N VAL A 378 -1.55 63.40 -34.64
CA VAL A 378 -0.65 64.19 -35.49
C VAL A 378 -1.46 65.05 -36.46
N ALA A 379 -2.40 64.46 -37.21
CA ALA A 379 -3.24 65.21 -38.14
C ALA A 379 -4.05 66.29 -37.42
N SER A 380 -4.68 65.97 -36.29
CA SER A 380 -5.44 66.95 -35.49
C SER A 380 -4.58 68.12 -35.03
N THR A 381 -3.32 67.86 -34.63
CA THR A 381 -2.38 68.90 -34.22
C THR A 381 -2.01 69.82 -35.39
N PHE A 382 -1.71 69.26 -36.56
CA PHE A 382 -1.45 70.04 -37.78
C PHE A 382 -2.67 70.87 -38.21
N ALA A 383 -3.88 70.32 -38.11
CA ALA A 383 -5.11 71.06 -38.42
C ALA A 383 -5.28 72.28 -37.52
N VAL A 384 -5.03 72.14 -36.20
CA VAL A 384 -5.10 73.25 -35.25
C VAL A 384 -4.03 74.31 -35.54
N LEU A 385 -2.80 73.90 -35.84
CA LEU A 385 -1.71 74.83 -36.19
C LEU A 385 -2.02 75.61 -37.48
N LEU A 386 -2.54 74.93 -38.50
CA LEU A 386 -2.95 75.56 -39.76
C LEU A 386 -4.12 76.54 -39.54
N ALA A 387 -5.13 76.15 -38.76
CA ALA A 387 -6.24 77.04 -38.43
C ALA A 387 -5.76 78.27 -37.68
N GLY A 388 -4.87 78.11 -36.69
CA GLY A 388 -4.26 79.21 -35.94
C GLY A 388 -3.43 80.14 -36.83
N GLY A 389 -2.62 79.57 -37.73
CA GLY A 389 -1.86 80.34 -38.73
C GLY A 389 -2.77 81.10 -39.69
N GLY A 390 -3.88 80.48 -40.14
CA GLY A 390 -4.90 81.13 -40.95
C GLY A 390 -5.56 82.31 -40.24
N VAL A 391 -5.92 82.15 -38.96
CA VAL A 391 -6.45 83.25 -38.12
C VAL A 391 -5.44 84.39 -38.01
N ALA A 392 -4.16 84.10 -37.77
CA ALA A 392 -3.12 85.13 -37.67
C ALA A 392 -2.94 85.90 -38.99
N LEU A 393 -2.89 85.19 -40.12
CA LEU A 393 -2.82 85.80 -41.45
C LEU A 393 -4.06 86.65 -41.77
N ALA A 394 -5.25 86.17 -41.40
CA ALA A 394 -6.49 86.93 -41.57
C ALA A 394 -6.49 88.23 -40.76
N PHE A 395 -6.00 88.20 -39.51
CA PHE A 395 -5.84 89.42 -38.70
C PHE A 395 -4.88 90.42 -39.34
N VAL A 396 -3.72 89.95 -39.86
CA VAL A 396 -2.75 90.82 -40.55
C VAL A 396 -3.33 91.38 -41.85
N ALA A 397 -4.05 90.56 -42.62
CA ALA A 397 -4.72 90.98 -43.85
C ALA A 397 -5.78 92.06 -43.57
N GLU A 398 -6.58 91.89 -42.52
CA GLU A 398 -7.65 92.83 -42.15
C GLU A 398 -7.09 94.17 -41.64
N ASP A 399 -6.04 94.14 -40.82
CA ASP A 399 -5.38 95.37 -40.37
C ASP A 399 -4.76 96.16 -41.54
N LEU A 400 -4.10 95.45 -42.46
CA LEU A 400 -3.54 96.04 -43.67
C LEU A 400 -4.63 96.59 -44.59
N ARG A 401 -5.72 95.85 -44.78
CA ARG A 401 -6.88 96.28 -45.57
C ARG A 401 -7.51 97.54 -44.98
N ALA A 402 -7.77 97.57 -43.67
CA ALA A 402 -8.33 98.73 -43.00
C ALA A 402 -7.43 99.97 -43.13
N THR A 403 -6.10 99.79 -43.15
CA THR A 403 -5.13 100.86 -43.36
C THR A 403 -5.14 101.37 -44.81
N LEU A 404 -5.13 100.46 -45.79
CA LEU A 404 -5.18 100.81 -47.22
C LEU A 404 -6.51 101.49 -47.60
N GLU A 405 -7.64 101.05 -47.03
CA GLU A 405 -8.95 101.69 -47.24
C GLU A 405 -8.95 103.13 -46.70
N ARG A 406 -8.39 103.36 -45.50
CA ARG A 406 -8.22 104.70 -44.93
C ARG A 406 -7.39 105.62 -45.82
N GLU A 407 -6.27 105.14 -46.35
CA GLU A 407 -5.39 105.92 -47.24
C GLU A 407 -6.00 106.15 -48.63
N ARG A 408 -6.76 105.19 -49.16
CA ARG A 408 -7.52 105.35 -50.42
C ARG A 408 -8.57 106.43 -50.28
N ASP A 409 -9.35 106.39 -49.20
CA ASP A 409 -10.43 107.34 -48.95
C ASP A 409 -9.88 108.76 -48.68
N ALA A 410 -8.66 108.87 -48.14
CA ALA A 410 -7.91 110.12 -48.00
C ALA A 410 -7.25 110.61 -49.32
N GLY A 411 -7.25 109.81 -50.39
CA GLY A 411 -6.63 110.14 -51.67
C GLY A 411 -5.10 110.10 -51.68
N THR A 412 -4.47 109.49 -50.66
CA THR A 412 -3.00 109.43 -50.51
C THR A 412 -2.39 108.13 -51.00
N LEU A 413 -3.22 107.16 -51.40
CA LEU A 413 -2.76 105.84 -51.84
C LEU A 413 -2.11 105.91 -53.22
N ALA A 414 -0.91 105.35 -53.35
CA ALA A 414 -0.23 105.23 -54.63
C ALA A 414 -0.90 104.16 -55.51
N THR A 415 -1.02 104.44 -56.82
CA THR A 415 -1.65 103.52 -57.79
C THR A 415 -0.91 102.17 -57.93
N ASN A 416 0.36 102.08 -57.49
CA ASN A 416 1.21 100.89 -57.58
C ASN A 416 1.90 100.60 -56.23
N ASP A 417 1.13 100.56 -55.15
CA ASP A 417 1.63 100.28 -53.80
C ASP A 417 1.81 98.76 -53.59
N GLU A 418 3.03 98.33 -53.26
CA GLU A 418 3.38 96.92 -53.02
C GLU A 418 2.58 96.27 -51.88
N ARG A 419 2.03 97.06 -50.96
CA ARG A 419 1.20 96.56 -49.86
C ARG A 419 -0.11 95.94 -50.34
N LEU A 420 -0.61 96.34 -51.52
CA LEU A 420 -1.81 95.73 -52.11
C LEU A 420 -1.57 94.25 -52.44
N ASP A 421 -0.40 93.94 -52.99
CA ASP A 421 0.01 92.57 -53.30
C ASP A 421 0.20 91.76 -52.02
N HIS A 422 0.83 92.35 -50.98
CA HIS A 422 0.96 91.69 -49.68
C HIS A 422 -0.38 91.39 -49.02
N GLY A 423 -1.35 92.32 -49.06
CA GLY A 423 -2.71 92.07 -48.55
C GLY A 423 -3.43 90.95 -49.29
N LEU A 424 -3.26 90.88 -50.61
CA LEU A 424 -3.76 89.77 -51.42
C LEU A 424 -3.10 88.45 -51.02
N TYR A 425 -1.76 88.41 -50.88
CA TYR A 425 -1.05 87.20 -50.45
C TYR A 425 -1.44 86.73 -49.05
N TYR A 426 -1.64 87.63 -48.09
CA TYR A 426 -2.08 87.27 -46.74
C TYR A 426 -3.50 86.72 -46.73
N THR A 427 -4.41 87.29 -47.51
CA THR A 427 -5.80 86.80 -47.64
C THR A 427 -5.83 85.41 -48.28
N ILE A 428 -5.12 85.22 -49.40
CA ILE A 428 -4.97 83.92 -50.06
C ILE A 428 -4.32 82.91 -49.11
N GLY A 429 -3.28 83.32 -48.37
CA GLY A 429 -2.60 82.50 -47.38
C GLY A 429 -3.53 82.05 -46.25
N ALA A 430 -4.38 82.95 -45.74
CA ALA A 430 -5.38 82.64 -44.70
C ALA A 430 -6.42 81.62 -45.20
N ASP A 431 -7.03 81.86 -46.36
CA ASP A 431 -8.02 80.94 -46.95
C ASP A 431 -7.41 79.57 -47.25
N THR A 432 -6.17 79.55 -47.76
CA THR A 432 -5.42 78.31 -48.01
C THR A 432 -5.17 77.56 -46.70
N ALA A 433 -4.76 78.26 -45.64
CA ALA A 433 -4.52 77.67 -44.33
C ALA A 433 -5.80 77.08 -43.72
N PHE A 434 -6.94 77.77 -43.82
CA PHE A 434 -8.23 77.23 -43.37
C PHE A 434 -8.69 76.03 -44.20
N GLY A 435 -8.53 76.07 -45.53
CA GLY A 435 -8.84 74.95 -46.41
C GLY A 435 -8.02 73.71 -46.07
N LEU A 436 -6.71 73.88 -45.87
CA LEU A 436 -5.83 72.79 -45.44
C LEU A 436 -6.16 72.29 -44.03
N ALA A 437 -6.47 73.20 -43.09
CA ALA A 437 -6.89 72.82 -41.74
C ALA A 437 -8.15 71.95 -41.75
N LEU A 438 -9.14 72.29 -42.58
CA LEU A 438 -10.37 71.51 -42.72
C LEU A 438 -10.09 70.11 -43.29
N ILE A 439 -9.27 70.01 -44.34
CA ILE A 439 -8.90 68.71 -44.96
C ILE A 439 -8.13 67.84 -43.96
N VAL A 440 -7.08 68.38 -43.34
CA VAL A 440 -6.24 67.64 -42.40
C VAL A 440 -7.05 67.27 -41.14
N GLY A 441 -7.94 68.16 -40.68
CA GLY A 441 -8.85 67.91 -39.58
C GLY A 441 -9.84 66.78 -39.89
N ALA A 442 -10.41 66.77 -41.10
CA ALA A 442 -11.29 65.70 -41.55
C ALA A 442 -10.57 64.34 -41.63
N VAL A 443 -9.31 64.30 -42.10
CA VAL A 443 -8.48 63.10 -42.09
C VAL A 443 -8.16 62.64 -40.66
N GLY A 444 -7.86 63.58 -39.76
CA GLY A 444 -7.63 63.28 -38.34
C GLY A 444 -8.87 62.69 -37.68
N LEU A 445 -10.04 63.28 -37.92
CA LEU A 445 -11.32 62.77 -37.43
C LEU A 445 -11.65 61.39 -38.00
N TYR A 446 -11.39 61.17 -39.29
CA TYR A 446 -11.55 59.86 -39.92
C TYR A 446 -10.70 58.79 -39.22
N TYR A 447 -9.41 59.04 -38.99
CA TYR A 447 -8.55 58.10 -38.28
C TYR A 447 -8.93 57.88 -36.82
N LEU A 448 -9.63 58.83 -36.20
CA LEU A 448 -10.09 58.70 -34.82
C LEU A 448 -11.33 57.80 -34.69
N LEU A 449 -12.19 57.81 -35.72
CA LEU A 449 -13.45 57.06 -35.74
C LEU A 449 -13.37 55.73 -36.48
N TYR A 450 -12.49 55.62 -37.47
CA TYR A 450 -12.40 54.44 -38.32
C TYR A 450 -11.46 53.40 -37.73
N ASP A 451 -12.01 52.24 -37.38
CA ASP A 451 -11.26 51.06 -36.97
C ASP A 451 -11.38 49.98 -38.07
N PRO A 452 -10.31 49.76 -38.89
CA PRO A 452 -10.36 48.83 -40.02
C PRO A 452 -10.33 47.35 -39.59
N LEU A 453 -9.95 47.05 -38.35
CA LEU A 453 -9.74 45.67 -37.91
C LEU A 453 -10.99 45.11 -37.24
N PRO A 454 -11.34 43.83 -37.47
CA PRO A 454 -12.44 43.18 -36.75
C PRO A 454 -12.16 43.15 -35.24
N PRO A 455 -13.20 42.98 -34.40
CA PRO A 455 -13.02 42.75 -32.97
C PRO A 455 -12.24 41.45 -32.71
N SER A 456 -11.66 41.35 -31.51
CA SER A 456 -11.11 40.07 -31.03
C SER A 456 -12.24 39.05 -30.94
N GLU A 457 -11.95 37.82 -31.35
CA GLU A 457 -12.93 36.74 -31.44
C GLU A 457 -12.56 35.61 -30.48
N GLY A 458 -13.57 34.86 -30.04
CA GLY A 458 -13.35 33.69 -29.20
C GLY A 458 -14.51 32.73 -29.29
N THR A 459 -14.21 31.45 -29.10
CA THR A 459 -15.20 30.38 -29.10
C THR A 459 -15.08 29.60 -27.80
N VAL A 460 -16.20 29.49 -27.10
CA VAL A 460 -16.38 28.50 -26.06
C VAL A 460 -16.64 27.18 -26.78
N LEU A 461 -15.75 26.22 -26.61
CA LEU A 461 -15.88 24.91 -27.23
C LEU A 461 -16.81 24.08 -26.35
N GLU A 462 -18.02 23.78 -26.82
CA GLU A 462 -18.90 22.88 -26.11
C GLU A 462 -18.50 21.42 -26.40
N ALA A 463 -18.77 20.50 -25.46
CA ALA A 463 -18.44 19.08 -25.64
C ALA A 463 -19.09 18.45 -26.90
N ARG A 464 -20.20 19.03 -27.39
CA ARG A 464 -20.87 18.63 -28.64
C ARG A 464 -20.18 19.11 -29.91
N ASP A 465 -19.25 20.06 -29.82
CA ASP A 465 -18.46 20.55 -30.96
C ASP A 465 -17.27 19.64 -31.29
N TRP A 466 -17.01 18.64 -30.44
CA TRP A 466 -16.10 17.53 -30.72
C TRP A 466 -16.80 16.47 -31.58
N ALA A 467 -16.73 16.64 -32.90
CA ALA A 467 -17.05 15.56 -33.82
C ALA A 467 -15.88 14.56 -33.85
N LEU A 468 -16.11 13.34 -33.38
CA LEU A 468 -15.24 12.21 -33.72
C LEU A 468 -15.55 11.84 -35.17
N ALA A 469 -14.77 12.36 -36.10
CA ALA A 469 -14.84 11.91 -37.49
C ALA A 469 -14.08 10.57 -37.58
N PRO A 470 -14.73 9.47 -38.01
CA PRO A 470 -13.99 8.26 -38.33
C PRO A 470 -13.03 8.58 -39.49
N MET A 471 -11.74 8.37 -39.27
CA MET A 471 -10.70 8.56 -40.28
C MET A 471 -10.23 7.18 -40.70
N VAL A 472 -10.34 6.89 -41.99
CA VAL A 472 -9.72 5.70 -42.59
C VAL A 472 -8.40 6.16 -43.18
N ASP A 473 -7.29 5.64 -42.65
CA ASP A 473 -5.98 5.88 -43.25
C ASP A 473 -5.91 5.11 -44.59
N PRO A 474 -5.82 5.80 -45.74
CA PRO A 474 -5.86 5.15 -47.06
C PRO A 474 -4.63 4.29 -47.34
N ARG A 475 -3.56 4.36 -46.54
CA ARG A 475 -2.35 3.55 -46.71
C ARG A 475 -2.37 2.25 -45.90
N THR A 476 -3.07 2.24 -44.78
CA THR A 476 -3.04 1.14 -43.80
C THR A 476 -4.41 0.48 -43.60
N GLY A 477 -5.50 1.12 -44.03
CA GLY A 477 -6.86 0.63 -43.87
C GLY A 477 -7.37 0.67 -42.41
N THR A 478 -6.56 1.16 -41.47
CA THR A 478 -6.96 1.28 -40.07
C THR A 478 -8.00 2.39 -39.89
N ILE A 479 -9.08 2.04 -39.19
CA ILE A 479 -10.11 2.98 -38.74
C ILE A 479 -9.59 3.62 -37.44
N GLY A 480 -9.21 4.88 -37.52
CA GLY A 480 -8.86 5.71 -36.37
C GLY A 480 -9.95 6.73 -36.08
N ALA A 481 -9.96 7.29 -34.86
CA ALA A 481 -10.78 8.45 -34.54
C ALA A 481 -9.86 9.68 -34.45
N ALA A 482 -10.10 10.69 -35.29
CA ALA A 482 -9.43 11.98 -35.17
C ALA A 482 -10.38 12.96 -34.47
N ALA A 483 -9.93 13.54 -33.36
CA ALA A 483 -10.63 14.65 -32.72
C ALA A 483 -10.43 15.92 -33.56
N GLY A 484 -11.34 16.17 -34.49
CA GLY A 484 -11.34 17.36 -35.35
C GLY A 484 -12.57 18.20 -35.09
N GLY A 485 -12.39 19.45 -34.69
CA GLY A 485 -13.51 20.40 -34.60
C GLY A 485 -14.13 20.64 -35.97
N ARG A 486 -15.45 20.82 -36.05
CA ARG A 486 -16.09 21.36 -37.25
C ARG A 486 -15.58 22.79 -37.45
N PHE A 487 -14.89 23.00 -38.56
CA PHE A 487 -14.33 24.29 -38.99
C PHE A 487 -15.37 25.14 -39.70
#